data_AF-A0A2E1PMS9-F1
#
_entry.id   AF-A0A2E1PMS9-F1
#
_cell.length_a   1.000
_cell.length_b   1.000
_cell.length_c   1.000
_cell.angle_alpha   90.00
_cell.angle_beta   90.00
_cell.angle_gamma   90.00
#
_symmetry.space_group_name_H-M   'P 1'
#
loop_
_entity.id
_entity.type
_entity.pdbx_description
1 polymer ?
#
loop_
_entity_poly.entity_id
_entity_poly.type
_entity_poly.pdbx_seq_one_letter_code
_entity_poly.pdbx_strand_id
1 'polypeptide(L)'
;MDRTFCVAPMMGRTDTHFRNLCRFASKHAVLFTEMVHSNALVKNKRIDKYILKTDIENPVVFQLGGCEPKDLAEATKIINENKYDEINLNVGCPSPRVKSGGFGAFLMYEPTKVKDCLTAMTASSDIPITAKIRLGVDNQDIEETLDYFIEIILQSGIKTIYVHARKGMLDGLNPKENRN
;
A
#
# COMPACT_ATOMS: atom_id res chain seq x y z
N MET A 1 16.89 1.10 -5.38
CA MET A 1 15.76 0.78 -6.29
C MET A 1 15.46 2.01 -7.13
N ASP A 2 15.54 1.91 -8.46
CA ASP A 2 15.10 2.96 -9.40
C ASP A 2 13.58 2.93 -9.50
N ARG A 3 12.92 4.08 -9.28
CA ARG A 3 11.45 4.21 -9.24
C ARG A 3 10.88 4.99 -10.43
N THR A 4 11.67 5.23 -11.46
CA THR A 4 11.25 5.95 -12.67
C THR A 4 10.01 5.32 -13.32
N PHE A 5 9.92 3.98 -13.32
CA PHE A 5 8.76 3.26 -13.85
C PHE A 5 8.31 2.16 -12.90
N CYS A 6 7.04 2.26 -12.48
CA CYS A 6 6.42 1.31 -11.55
C CYS A 6 5.11 0.78 -12.15
N VAL A 7 4.86 -0.53 -12.00
CA VAL A 7 3.55 -1.12 -12.28
C VAL A 7 2.71 -1.04 -11.01
N ALA A 8 1.55 -0.39 -11.08
CA ALA A 8 0.70 -0.15 -9.92
C ALA A 8 0.14 -1.44 -9.29
N PRO A 9 -0.13 -1.45 -7.97
CA PRO A 9 -0.85 -2.54 -7.31
C PRO A 9 -2.30 -2.57 -7.81
N MET A 10 -2.75 -3.72 -8.32
CA MET A 10 -4.08 -3.88 -8.90
C MET A 10 -4.72 -5.20 -8.47
N MET A 11 -5.76 -5.12 -7.64
CA MET A 11 -6.55 -6.27 -7.22
C MET A 11 -7.08 -7.07 -8.43
N GLY A 12 -6.94 -8.39 -8.37
CA GLY A 12 -7.26 -9.37 -9.41
C GLY A 12 -6.41 -9.25 -10.66
N ARG A 13 -5.25 -8.59 -10.60
CA ARG A 13 -4.36 -8.37 -11.76
C ARG A 13 -2.91 -8.61 -11.43
N THR A 14 -2.33 -7.92 -10.45
CA THR A 14 -0.89 -7.98 -10.16
C THR A 14 -0.50 -9.17 -9.28
N ASP A 15 -1.03 -10.34 -9.61
CA ASP A 15 -0.59 -11.62 -9.04
C ASP A 15 0.83 -11.97 -9.53
N THR A 16 1.37 -13.07 -9.01
CA THR A 16 2.71 -13.56 -9.34
C THR A 16 2.87 -13.86 -10.84
N HIS A 17 1.83 -14.37 -11.50
CA HIS A 17 1.90 -14.71 -12.92
C HIS A 17 1.97 -13.46 -13.80
N PHE A 18 1.16 -12.45 -13.50
CA PHE A 18 1.21 -11.16 -14.20
C PHE A 18 2.54 -10.45 -13.96
N ARG A 19 3.06 -10.46 -12.73
CA ARG A 19 4.36 -9.85 -12.42
C ARG A 19 5.50 -10.54 -13.17
N ASN A 20 5.46 -11.87 -13.31
CA ASN A 20 6.40 -12.61 -14.16
C ASN A 20 6.34 -12.16 -15.62
N LEU A 21 5.13 -12.00 -16.17
CA LEU A 21 4.94 -11.45 -17.51
C LEU A 21 5.53 -10.04 -17.64
N CYS A 22 5.27 -9.16 -16.68
CA CYS A 22 5.86 -7.81 -16.67
C CYS A 22 7.38 -7.85 -16.64
N ARG A 23 7.99 -8.82 -15.93
CA ARG A 23 9.45 -8.96 -15.86
C ARG A 23 10.07 -9.38 -17.19
N PHE A 24 9.36 -10.14 -18.02
CA PHE A 24 9.80 -10.40 -19.41
C PHE A 24 9.77 -9.14 -20.27
N ALA A 25 8.81 -8.24 -20.04
CA ALA A 25 8.70 -6.98 -20.78
C ALA A 25 9.71 -5.91 -20.30
N SER A 26 10.05 -5.89 -19.00
CA SER A 26 11.02 -4.96 -18.44
C SER A 26 11.79 -5.54 -17.26
N LYS A 27 13.12 -5.45 -17.32
CA LYS A 27 14.03 -5.82 -16.23
C LYS A 27 14.14 -4.75 -15.13
N HIS A 28 13.68 -3.52 -15.40
CA HIS A 28 13.89 -2.37 -14.52
C HIS A 28 12.64 -1.89 -13.82
N ALA A 29 11.44 -2.25 -14.31
CA ALA A 29 10.19 -1.87 -13.68
C ALA A 29 10.13 -2.36 -12.24
N VAL A 30 9.72 -1.47 -11.32
CA VAL A 30 9.31 -1.85 -9.96
C VAL A 30 7.90 -2.41 -10.03
N LEU A 31 7.73 -3.64 -9.54
CA LEU A 31 6.44 -4.32 -9.56
C LEU A 31 5.79 -4.22 -8.18
N PHE A 32 4.46 -4.12 -8.15
CA PHE A 32 3.70 -4.20 -6.89
C PHE A 32 2.88 -5.47 -6.85
N THR A 33 2.72 -6.05 -5.66
CA THR A 33 1.72 -7.10 -5.44
C THR A 33 0.30 -6.54 -5.51
N GLU A 34 -0.70 -7.42 -5.51
CA GLU A 34 -2.02 -7.03 -5.05
C GLU A 34 -1.99 -6.54 -3.59
N MET A 35 -3.00 -5.78 -3.17
CA MET A 35 -3.14 -5.38 -1.77
C MET A 35 -3.58 -6.58 -0.93
N VAL A 36 -2.79 -6.93 0.08
CA VAL A 36 -3.11 -7.97 1.07
C VAL A 36 -3.47 -7.32 2.39
N HIS A 37 -4.62 -7.65 2.96
CA HIS A 37 -4.99 -7.14 4.27
C HIS A 37 -4.10 -7.77 5.37
N SER A 38 -3.60 -6.98 6.31
CA SER A 38 -2.75 -7.42 7.44
C SER A 38 -3.30 -8.66 8.17
N ASN A 39 -4.59 -8.64 8.53
CA ASN A 39 -5.32 -9.77 9.10
C ASN A 39 -5.19 -11.09 8.31
N ALA A 40 -5.05 -11.03 6.99
CA ALA A 40 -4.88 -12.23 6.17
C ALA A 40 -3.53 -12.91 6.39
N LEU A 41 -2.52 -12.16 6.85
CA LEU A 41 -1.20 -12.68 7.24
C LEU A 41 -1.18 -13.06 8.72
N VAL A 42 -1.67 -12.18 9.60
CA VAL A 42 -1.58 -12.36 11.06
C VAL A 42 -2.49 -13.49 11.58
N LYS A 43 -3.70 -13.63 11.02
CA LYS A 43 -4.75 -14.52 11.58
C LYS A 43 -4.92 -15.82 10.79
N ASN A 44 -4.25 -15.98 9.65
CA ASN A 44 -4.48 -17.12 8.77
C ASN A 44 -3.31 -18.12 8.83
N LYS A 45 -3.63 -19.41 8.92
CA LYS A 45 -2.62 -20.49 8.88
C LYS A 45 -2.01 -20.69 7.49
N ARG A 46 -2.64 -20.17 6.43
CA ARG A 46 -2.16 -20.30 5.04
C ARG A 46 -1.65 -18.97 4.50
N ILE A 47 -0.52 -18.52 5.05
CA ILE A 47 0.14 -17.27 4.63
C ILE A 47 0.75 -17.39 3.23
N ASP A 48 1.24 -18.58 2.84
CA ASP A 48 2.02 -18.81 1.61
C ASP A 48 1.33 -18.32 0.34
N LYS A 49 0.01 -18.45 0.27
CA LYS A 49 -0.78 -18.00 -0.90
C LYS A 49 -0.77 -16.48 -1.07
N TYR A 50 -0.48 -15.72 -0.02
CA TYR A 50 -0.46 -14.25 -0.03
C TYR A 50 0.93 -13.69 -0.27
N ILE A 51 1.98 -14.42 0.08
CA ILE A 51 3.40 -14.01 0.00
C ILE A 51 4.14 -14.68 -1.17
N LEU A 52 3.42 -15.31 -2.09
CA LEU A 52 3.99 -16.01 -3.22
C LEU A 52 4.78 -15.06 -4.14
N LYS A 53 6.04 -15.40 -4.36
CA LYS A 53 6.97 -14.69 -5.25
C LYS A 53 7.96 -15.69 -5.85
N THR A 54 8.39 -15.43 -7.08
CA THR A 54 9.44 -16.15 -7.80
C THR A 54 10.75 -15.36 -7.82
N ASP A 55 11.87 -16.04 -8.01
CA ASP A 55 13.21 -15.45 -7.89
C ASP A 55 13.54 -14.40 -8.96
N ILE A 56 12.75 -14.33 -10.04
CA ILE A 56 13.02 -13.40 -11.15
C ILE A 56 12.32 -12.05 -10.99
N GLU A 57 11.35 -11.93 -10.08
CA GLU A 57 10.44 -10.78 -10.07
C GLU A 57 11.05 -9.49 -9.54
N ASN A 58 12.17 -9.54 -8.81
CA ASN A 58 12.76 -8.34 -8.19
C ASN A 58 13.08 -7.23 -9.21
N PRO A 59 12.90 -5.95 -8.85
CA PRO A 59 12.37 -5.46 -7.57
C PRO A 59 10.83 -5.54 -7.46
N VAL A 60 10.33 -5.98 -6.30
CA VAL A 60 8.90 -6.10 -5.97
C VAL A 60 8.58 -5.44 -4.63
N VAL A 61 7.53 -4.62 -4.62
CA VAL A 61 6.93 -4.00 -3.44
C VAL A 61 5.71 -4.81 -3.00
N PHE A 62 5.69 -5.21 -1.72
CA PHE A 62 4.51 -5.85 -1.12
C PHE A 62 3.56 -4.78 -0.58
N GLN A 63 2.31 -4.77 -1.04
CA GLN A 63 1.33 -3.80 -0.55
C GLN A 63 0.42 -4.40 0.54
N LEU A 64 0.47 -3.80 1.73
CA LEU A 64 -0.43 -4.08 2.85
C LEU A 64 -1.66 -3.15 2.84
N GLY A 65 -2.80 -3.70 3.26
CA GLY A 65 -3.98 -2.94 3.68
C GLY A 65 -4.28 -3.19 5.16
N GLY A 66 -4.66 -2.15 5.88
CA GLY A 66 -5.03 -2.24 7.29
C GLY A 66 -4.95 -0.88 7.96
N CYS A 67 -5.41 -0.81 9.21
CA CYS A 67 -5.41 0.41 10.00
C CYS A 67 -4.96 0.21 11.44
N GLU A 68 -4.65 -1.02 11.88
CA GLU A 68 -4.22 -1.29 13.24
C GLU A 68 -2.68 -1.43 13.31
N PRO A 69 -1.97 -0.53 14.04
CA PRO A 69 -0.52 -0.54 14.08
C PRO A 69 0.10 -1.87 14.50
N LYS A 70 -0.51 -2.56 15.48
CA LYS A 70 -0.04 -3.87 15.95
C LYS A 70 -0.13 -4.95 14.88
N ASP A 71 -1.27 -5.02 14.18
CA ASP A 71 -1.49 -6.00 13.12
C ASP A 71 -0.58 -5.72 11.90
N LEU A 72 -0.35 -4.44 11.59
CA LEU A 72 0.55 -4.04 10.51
C LEU A 72 2.02 -4.32 10.84
N ALA A 73 2.45 -4.08 12.08
CA ALA A 73 3.79 -4.44 12.55
C ALA A 73 4.04 -5.95 12.44
N GLU A 74 3.09 -6.77 12.88
CA GLU A 74 3.22 -8.24 12.80
C GLU A 74 3.22 -8.73 11.35
N ALA A 75 2.31 -8.21 10.52
CA ALA A 75 2.31 -8.50 9.09
C ALA A 75 3.64 -8.11 8.42
N THR A 76 4.23 -6.98 8.81
CA THR A 76 5.53 -6.51 8.29
C THR A 76 6.65 -7.49 8.60
N LYS A 77 6.72 -8.01 9.83
CA LYS A 77 7.73 -9.02 10.22
C LYS A 77 7.62 -10.28 9.37
N ILE A 78 6.40 -10.79 9.15
CA ILE A 78 6.15 -11.95 8.28
C ILE A 78 6.68 -11.68 6.87
N ILE A 79 6.46 -10.49 6.32
CA ILE A 79 6.87 -10.15 4.95
C ILE A 79 8.40 -9.99 4.83
N ASN A 80 9.10 -9.51 5.86
CA ASN A 80 10.57 -9.39 5.81
C ASN A 80 11.26 -10.73 5.50
N GLU A 81 10.68 -11.84 5.96
CA GLU A 81 11.21 -13.18 5.72
C GLU A 81 11.05 -13.65 4.25
N ASN A 82 10.33 -12.89 3.42
CA ASN A 82 9.92 -13.27 2.06
C ASN A 82 10.64 -12.53 0.93
N LYS A 83 11.81 -11.93 1.20
CA LYS A 83 12.70 -11.32 0.18
C LYS A 83 12.03 -10.28 -0.72
N TYR A 84 11.05 -9.53 -0.21
CA TYR A 84 10.54 -8.33 -0.90
C TYR A 84 11.54 -7.18 -0.78
N ASP A 85 11.49 -6.23 -1.71
CA ASP A 85 12.45 -5.11 -1.76
C ASP A 85 11.94 -3.87 -1.01
N GLU A 86 10.63 -3.82 -0.75
CA GLU A 86 9.92 -2.73 -0.07
C GLU A 86 8.55 -3.23 0.42
N ILE A 87 8.06 -2.65 1.52
CA ILE A 87 6.68 -2.87 2.01
C ILE A 87 5.93 -1.53 1.96
N ASN A 88 4.74 -1.53 1.36
CA ASN A 88 3.94 -0.34 1.13
C ASN A 88 2.59 -0.41 1.87
N LEU A 89 2.20 0.65 2.55
CA LEU A 89 0.86 0.78 3.13
C LEU A 89 -0.10 1.42 2.11
N ASN A 90 -1.24 0.75 1.87
CA ASN A 90 -2.32 1.30 1.06
C ASN A 90 -3.15 2.32 1.85
N VAL A 91 -3.13 3.57 1.39
CA VAL A 91 -3.90 4.71 1.91
C VAL A 91 -4.72 5.33 0.76
N GLY A 92 -5.13 4.53 -0.22
CA GLY A 92 -5.66 5.08 -1.49
C GLY A 92 -6.74 4.25 -2.18
N CYS A 93 -7.03 3.03 -1.75
CA CYS A 93 -8.14 2.24 -2.29
C CYS A 93 -9.49 2.83 -1.82
N PRO A 94 -10.42 3.23 -2.70
CA PRO A 94 -11.72 3.78 -2.31
C PRO A 94 -12.83 2.73 -2.25
N SER A 95 -12.51 1.43 -2.27
CA SER A 95 -13.56 0.40 -2.34
C SER A 95 -14.45 0.35 -1.10
N PRO A 96 -15.74 -0.03 -1.22
CA PRO A 96 -16.66 -0.06 -0.07
C PRO A 96 -16.15 -0.87 1.12
N ARG A 97 -15.40 -1.96 0.87
CA ARG A 97 -14.80 -2.81 1.92
C ARG A 97 -13.79 -2.06 2.79
N VAL A 98 -13.12 -1.04 2.24
CA VAL A 98 -12.14 -0.25 2.99
C VAL A 98 -12.83 0.76 3.89
N LYS A 99 -13.99 1.28 3.48
CA LYS A 99 -14.79 2.23 4.26
C LYS A 99 -15.36 1.55 5.51
N SER A 100 -15.93 0.35 5.35
CA SER A 100 -16.42 -0.44 6.48
C SER A 100 -15.31 -0.91 7.43
N GLY A 101 -14.08 -1.05 6.93
CA GLY A 101 -12.92 -1.51 7.69
C GLY A 101 -12.02 -0.39 8.23
N GLY A 102 -12.32 0.88 7.95
CA GLY A 102 -11.52 2.02 8.39
C GLY A 102 -10.09 2.05 7.83
N PHE A 103 -9.84 1.51 6.63
CA PHE A 103 -8.51 1.49 6.00
C PHE A 103 -8.54 2.04 4.56
N GLY A 104 -7.42 1.96 3.82
CA GLY A 104 -7.35 2.42 2.45
C GLY A 104 -7.54 3.94 2.36
N ALA A 105 -8.31 4.43 1.39
CA ALA A 105 -8.52 5.87 1.22
C ALA A 105 -9.25 6.53 2.41
N PHE A 106 -9.99 5.78 3.24
CA PHE A 106 -10.58 6.33 4.48
C PHE A 106 -9.52 6.93 5.42
N LEU A 107 -8.31 6.36 5.40
CA LEU A 107 -7.19 6.83 6.21
C LEU A 107 -6.69 8.24 5.83
N MET A 108 -7.11 8.79 4.68
CA MET A 108 -6.84 10.18 4.32
C MET A 108 -7.52 11.19 5.27
N TYR A 109 -8.52 10.75 6.06
CA TYR A 109 -9.10 11.54 7.15
C TYR A 109 -8.30 11.45 8.46
N GLU A 110 -7.38 10.47 8.58
CA GLU A 110 -6.77 10.05 9.84
C GLU A 110 -5.23 10.09 9.77
N PRO A 111 -4.60 11.26 9.47
CA PRO A 111 -3.15 11.35 9.27
C PRO A 111 -2.33 10.84 10.46
N THR A 112 -2.76 11.14 11.70
CA THR A 112 -2.10 10.63 12.91
C THR A 112 -2.13 9.11 12.99
N LYS A 113 -3.28 8.48 12.67
CA LYS A 113 -3.40 7.02 12.64
C LYS A 113 -2.47 6.42 11.58
N VAL A 114 -2.35 7.04 10.42
CA VAL A 114 -1.42 6.61 9.36
C VAL A 114 0.02 6.71 9.82
N LYS A 115 0.40 7.82 10.47
CA LYS A 115 1.72 7.97 11.07
C LYS A 115 2.00 6.85 12.08
N ASP A 116 1.07 6.54 12.96
CA ASP A 116 1.23 5.49 13.98
C ASP A 116 1.39 4.11 13.33
N CYS A 117 0.62 3.82 12.27
CA CYS A 117 0.74 2.60 11.48
C CYS A 117 2.12 2.50 10.81
N LEU A 118 2.55 3.54 10.10
CA LEU A 118 3.84 3.58 9.42
C LEU A 118 5.02 3.53 10.39
N THR A 119 4.88 4.13 11.58
CA THR A 119 5.90 4.07 12.63
C THR A 119 6.07 2.64 13.13
N ALA A 120 4.95 1.94 13.40
CA ALA A 120 4.98 0.56 13.84
C ALA A 120 5.54 -0.40 12.77
N MET A 121 5.19 -0.17 11.50
CA MET A 121 5.75 -0.90 10.36
C MET A 121 7.26 -0.64 10.22
N THR A 122 7.69 0.62 10.27
CA THR A 122 9.11 1.01 10.12
C THR A 122 9.95 0.42 11.24
N ALA A 123 9.46 0.41 12.48
CA ALA A 123 10.13 -0.23 13.61
C ALA A 123 10.21 -1.77 13.51
N SER A 124 9.43 -2.38 12.61
CA SER A 124 9.33 -3.83 12.42
C SER A 124 9.91 -4.31 11.09
N SER A 125 10.63 -3.45 10.36
CA SER A 125 11.10 -3.72 9.01
C SER A 125 12.60 -3.50 8.84
N ASP A 126 13.27 -4.46 8.20
CA ASP A 126 14.66 -4.32 7.75
C ASP A 126 14.76 -3.73 6.33
N ILE A 127 13.63 -3.69 5.61
CA ILE A 127 13.50 -3.13 4.27
C ILE A 127 12.67 -1.82 4.30
N PRO A 128 12.75 -0.96 3.27
CA PRO A 128 12.03 0.31 3.28
C PRO A 128 10.52 0.15 3.43
N ILE A 129 9.93 0.98 4.29
CA ILE A 129 8.48 1.18 4.38
C ILE A 129 8.08 2.42 3.58
N THR A 130 6.99 2.32 2.83
CA THR A 130 6.43 3.42 2.03
C THR A 130 4.91 3.50 2.17
N ALA A 131 4.31 4.59 1.70
CA ALA A 131 2.87 4.74 1.63
C ALA A 131 2.41 5.01 0.21
N LYS A 132 1.23 4.51 -0.17
CA LYS A 132 0.55 4.89 -1.42
C LYS A 132 -0.76 5.61 -1.13
N ILE A 133 -0.82 6.89 -1.47
CA ILE A 133 -1.90 7.82 -1.11
C ILE A 133 -2.69 8.29 -2.34
N ARG A 134 -3.72 9.10 -2.10
CA ARG A 134 -4.39 9.96 -3.08
C ARG A 134 -4.11 11.43 -2.76
N LEU A 135 -4.59 12.36 -3.61
CA LEU A 135 -4.51 13.80 -3.30
C LEU A 135 -5.43 14.22 -2.14
N GLY A 136 -6.45 13.42 -1.84
CA GLY A 136 -7.48 13.69 -0.84
C GLY A 136 -8.68 12.79 -1.08
N VAL A 137 -9.71 12.93 -0.26
CA VAL A 137 -10.99 12.21 -0.42
C VAL A 137 -12.19 13.15 -0.38
N ASP A 138 -13.28 12.72 -1.01
CA ASP A 138 -14.57 13.40 -1.08
C ASP A 138 -14.43 14.91 -1.36
N ASN A 139 -14.81 15.76 -0.40
CA ASN A 139 -14.82 17.22 -0.54
C ASN A 139 -13.63 17.92 0.13
N GLN A 140 -12.59 17.20 0.60
CA GLN A 140 -11.40 17.82 1.19
C GLN A 140 -10.74 18.82 0.24
N ASP A 141 -10.35 19.99 0.72
CA ASP A 141 -9.52 20.91 -0.05
C ASP A 141 -8.09 20.37 -0.11
N ILE A 142 -7.58 20.12 -1.32
CA ILE A 142 -6.25 19.52 -1.51
C ILE A 142 -5.18 20.50 -1.05
N GLU A 143 -5.36 21.80 -1.31
CA GLU A 143 -4.38 22.84 -0.98
C GLU A 143 -4.20 22.98 0.54
N GLU A 144 -5.25 22.69 1.31
CA GLU A 144 -5.19 22.73 2.77
C GLU A 144 -4.78 21.39 3.40
N THR A 145 -5.18 20.26 2.80
CA THR A 145 -5.12 18.95 3.47
C THR A 145 -3.93 18.08 3.06
N LEU A 146 -3.44 18.19 1.81
CA LEU A 146 -2.44 17.25 1.31
C LEU A 146 -1.07 17.47 1.96
N ASP A 147 -0.61 18.72 2.03
CA ASP A 147 0.69 19.04 2.62
C ASP A 147 0.72 18.69 4.11
N TYR A 148 -0.33 19.07 4.86
CA TYR A 148 -0.50 18.67 6.25
C TYR A 148 -0.49 17.14 6.42
N PHE A 149 -1.20 16.41 5.56
CA PHE A 149 -1.22 14.95 5.60
C PHE A 149 0.18 14.37 5.40
N ILE A 150 0.91 14.85 4.38
CA ILE A 150 2.27 14.41 4.06
C ILE A 150 3.23 14.73 5.20
N GLU A 151 3.20 15.94 5.76
CA GLU A 151 4.04 16.35 6.88
C GLU A 151 3.88 15.42 8.09
N ILE A 152 2.64 15.07 8.44
CA ILE A 152 2.36 14.18 9.57
C ILE A 152 2.88 12.76 9.31
N ILE A 153 2.64 12.19 8.13
CA ILE A 153 3.06 10.81 7.86
C ILE A 153 4.57 10.68 7.69
N LEU A 154 5.28 11.72 7.22
CA LEU A 154 6.74 11.72 7.12
C LEU A 154 7.44 11.64 8.49
N GLN A 155 6.77 12.06 9.58
CA GLN A 155 7.29 11.89 10.94
C GLN A 155 7.46 10.42 11.35
N SER A 156 6.86 9.47 10.62
CA SER A 156 7.07 8.03 10.83
C SER A 156 8.44 7.52 10.36
N GLY A 157 9.22 8.35 9.65
CA GLY A 157 10.54 8.01 9.14
C GLY A 157 10.54 7.44 7.71
N ILE A 158 9.37 7.29 7.07
CA ILE A 158 9.31 6.89 5.65
C ILE A 158 9.94 7.97 4.76
N LYS A 159 10.55 7.54 3.65
CA LYS A 159 11.26 8.44 2.70
C LYS A 159 10.61 8.49 1.32
N THR A 160 9.55 7.73 1.09
CA THR A 160 8.94 7.59 -0.23
C THR A 160 7.43 7.45 -0.09
N ILE A 161 6.72 8.26 -0.87
CA ILE A 161 5.27 8.25 -0.98
C ILE A 161 4.92 8.12 -2.46
N TYR A 162 4.02 7.19 -2.77
CA TYR A 162 3.45 7.02 -4.10
C TYR A 162 2.10 7.73 -4.16
N VAL A 163 1.96 8.72 -5.04
CA VAL A 163 0.72 9.51 -5.12
C VAL A 163 -0.08 9.09 -6.34
N HIS A 164 -1.32 8.63 -6.12
CA HIS A 164 -2.31 8.66 -7.20
C HIS A 164 -2.88 10.07 -7.27
N ALA A 165 -2.50 10.82 -8.30
CA ALA A 165 -2.80 12.26 -8.46
C ALA A 165 -4.28 12.57 -8.79
N ARG A 166 -5.21 12.00 -8.02
CA ARG A 166 -6.65 12.24 -8.06
C ARG A 166 -7.26 12.05 -6.67
N LYS A 167 -8.36 12.75 -6.37
CA LYS A 167 -9.16 12.49 -5.16
C LYS A 167 -9.82 11.12 -5.20
N GLY A 168 -10.13 10.54 -4.05
CA GLY A 168 -10.93 9.33 -3.92
C GLY A 168 -12.33 9.67 -3.43
N MET A 169 -13.36 9.26 -4.15
CA MET A 169 -14.74 9.43 -3.72
C MET A 169 -15.16 8.19 -2.92
N LEU A 170 -15.40 8.37 -1.62
CA LEU A 170 -15.85 7.33 -0.68
C LEU A 170 -17.37 7.33 -0.54
N ASP A 171 -18.02 8.41 -0.94
CA ASP A 171 -19.47 8.52 -1.03
C ASP A 171 -19.95 8.32 -2.48
N GLY A 172 -20.97 7.48 -2.63
CA GLY A 172 -21.75 7.33 -3.87
C GLY A 172 -21.09 6.57 -5.02
N LEU A 173 -19.77 6.34 -5.01
CA LEU A 173 -19.07 5.71 -6.14
C LEU A 173 -18.32 4.42 -5.76
N ASN A 174 -18.38 3.42 -6.63
CA ASN A 174 -17.58 2.21 -6.55
C ASN A 174 -16.15 2.43 -7.14
N PRO A 175 -15.21 1.48 -6.98
CA PRO A 175 -13.83 1.64 -7.47
C PRO A 175 -13.68 1.85 -8.98
N LYS A 176 -14.61 1.35 -9.80
CA LYS A 176 -14.59 1.51 -11.26
C LYS A 176 -15.06 2.90 -11.63
N GLU A 177 -16.11 3.39 -10.97
CA GLU A 177 -16.63 4.76 -11.14
C GLU A 177 -15.59 5.79 -10.70
N ASN A 178 -14.85 5.52 -9.63
CA ASN A 178 -13.71 6.31 -9.13
C ASN A 178 -12.52 6.46 -10.12
N ARG A 179 -12.60 5.89 -11.34
CA ARG A 179 -11.56 6.01 -12.38
C ARG A 179 -11.88 7.11 -13.40
N ASN A 180 -13.15 7.46 -13.55
CA ASN A 180 -13.66 8.45 -14.50
C ASN A 180 -13.99 9.74 -13.75
#